data_AF-P91006-F1
#
_entry.id   AF-P91006-F1
#
_cell.length_a   1.000
_cell.length_b   1.000
_cell.length_c   1.000
_cell.angle_alpha   90.00
_cell.angle_beta   90.00
_cell.angle_gamma   90.00
#
_symmetry.space_group_name_H-M   'P 1'
#
loop_
_entity.id
_entity.type
_entity.pdbx_description
1 polymer ?
#
loop_
_entity_poly.entity_id
_entity_poly.type
_entity_poly.pdbx_seq_one_letter_code
_entity_poly.pdbx_strand_id
1 'polypeptide(L)'
;MNLADYMRSGLLFLVLIAESLVEACFATSPGTGPVASSTAQPLRTCSPTTLTYGTANGQSVAVTPTNLVSTPIAGTSDSISTMQIGCSASPGNNVAMHIDQFDPLENQASPQPASVTVNAECSSVDMQWYYVTVFQGQTIRRLMTTITCLQAPNVPVDPVRTCSPTALVYGVGDNQLNLAVMYTDYLATPIIGTSDTTSTMKVRCSAIADYHAIMTINDYTPTENDVVPPPQTVTINAECSSVDMVWYYVTTIGGQTISRSMNSITCTQAENPCLPTSITYGVGDNQIPEIMIDVGYSDYATTLVAGSTDTTSTMKISCSAIAGYITNMDVNNGLGPAENDVVPPPQTVAINAECSSVDSIWNYVTVVAGQTVKVPMTSATCQQIKDPSGPVTRSCSPTALTYGMGDGMNPEVQIGVTYTDFMTTATPGTMDSVSTMKITCSGIAGYNVQMELDGNTTPLENAGNPPPQTVTINAVCNSADMIWKYVSNVGGVPTSLDITTVTCAQIPNRVERQCSPTAVTLGIGDGLTPQRFIDVTYSDFASTPITGSLETTSTMKITCTAMPGYNVLMQLNSNPNSTPVENMGGLPQSVTITLTCNSADMIWNYVVEFMGAPFPRAITSMACVQQSN
;
A
#
# COMPACT_ATOMS: atom_id res chain seq x y z
N MET A 1 22.82 28.75 2.89
CA MET A 1 22.81 29.55 1.66
C MET A 1 22.00 28.78 0.64
N ASN A 2 20.88 29.33 0.18
CA ASN A 2 19.85 28.57 -0.53
C ASN A 2 20.19 28.47 -2.03
N LEU A 3 20.12 27.26 -2.59
CA LEU A 3 20.53 26.87 -3.95
C LEU A 3 19.69 27.56 -5.06
N ALA A 4 18.60 28.22 -4.69
CA ALA A 4 17.65 28.87 -5.60
C ALA A 4 18.15 30.19 -6.22
N ASP A 5 19.12 30.88 -5.61
CA ASP A 5 19.65 32.15 -6.13
C ASP A 5 20.78 31.98 -7.17
N TYR A 6 21.41 30.81 -7.25
CA TYR A 6 22.52 30.55 -8.18
C TYR A 6 22.04 30.18 -9.61
N MET A 7 20.86 29.56 -9.72
CA MET A 7 20.31 29.08 -10.99
C MET A 7 19.56 30.16 -11.80
N ARG A 8 19.23 31.30 -11.20
CA ARG A 8 18.56 32.43 -11.89
C ARG A 8 19.51 33.42 -12.58
N SER A 9 20.82 33.32 -12.33
CA SER A 9 21.81 34.27 -12.87
C SER A 9 22.69 33.72 -14.00
N GLY A 10 22.57 32.43 -14.37
CA GLY A 10 23.36 31.79 -15.43
C GLY A 10 22.69 31.75 -16.81
N LEU A 11 21.37 32.04 -16.90
CA LEU A 11 20.57 31.91 -18.12
C LEU A 11 20.55 33.18 -19.01
N LEU A 12 21.37 34.19 -18.69
CA LEU A 12 21.33 35.51 -19.33
C LEU A 12 22.59 35.91 -20.10
N PHE A 13 23.54 34.99 -20.34
CA PHE A 13 24.88 35.35 -20.87
C PHE A 13 25.23 34.84 -22.28
N LEU A 14 24.29 34.36 -23.10
CA LEU A 14 24.59 33.95 -24.49
C LEU A 14 23.46 34.29 -25.48
N VAL A 15 23.00 35.55 -25.42
CA VAL A 15 22.07 36.19 -26.37
C VAL A 15 22.81 37.09 -27.39
N LEU A 16 24.15 37.06 -27.48
CA LEU A 16 24.91 38.11 -28.17
C LEU A 16 26.05 37.61 -29.08
N ILE A 17 25.81 36.64 -29.96
CA ILE A 17 26.55 36.46 -31.23
C ILE A 17 25.56 35.80 -32.22
N ALA A 18 24.56 36.51 -32.72
CA ALA A 18 24.64 37.39 -33.88
C ALA A 18 25.25 36.64 -35.09
N GLU A 19 24.38 36.15 -35.98
CA GLU A 19 24.25 36.77 -37.30
C GLU A 19 25.45 36.51 -38.21
N SER A 20 25.46 35.38 -38.90
CA SER A 20 25.75 35.36 -40.34
C SER A 20 25.82 33.93 -40.87
N LEU A 21 24.82 33.65 -41.72
CA LEU A 21 25.02 33.06 -43.05
C LEU A 21 25.42 31.58 -43.07
N VAL A 22 24.43 30.67 -43.13
CA VAL A 22 23.67 30.29 -44.35
C VAL A 22 24.49 29.31 -45.20
N GLU A 23 24.14 28.04 -45.01
CA GLU A 23 23.99 27.07 -46.09
C GLU A 23 23.20 27.73 -47.24
N ALA A 24 23.90 28.13 -48.31
CA ALA A 24 23.26 28.41 -49.58
C ALA A 24 23.90 27.54 -50.66
N CYS A 25 23.11 26.54 -51.02
CA CYS A 25 22.75 26.21 -52.40
C CYS A 25 23.87 25.65 -53.28
N PHE A 26 23.80 24.37 -53.63
CA PHE A 26 23.03 23.93 -54.80
C PHE A 26 23.20 24.87 -56.01
N ALA A 27 24.05 24.41 -56.94
CA ALA A 27 23.77 24.36 -58.38
C ALA A 27 23.21 25.59 -59.12
N THR A 28 23.95 25.99 -60.17
CA THR A 28 23.51 26.55 -61.48
C THR A 28 23.38 28.09 -61.67
N SER A 29 23.86 28.53 -62.85
CA SER A 29 24.24 29.88 -63.35
C SER A 29 23.13 30.96 -63.41
N PRO A 30 23.41 32.27 -63.63
CA PRO A 30 23.59 32.85 -64.99
C PRO A 30 24.48 34.13 -65.08
N GLY A 31 24.69 34.65 -66.30
CA GLY A 31 25.73 35.66 -66.63
C GLY A 31 25.33 37.14 -66.78
N THR A 32 26.37 37.97 -66.59
CA THR A 32 26.84 39.19 -67.31
C THR A 32 25.93 40.40 -67.57
N GLY A 33 26.37 41.57 -67.07
CA GLY A 33 26.06 42.90 -67.59
C GLY A 33 26.36 44.06 -66.61
N PRO A 34 27.40 44.91 -66.80
CA PRO A 34 27.96 45.80 -65.76
C PRO A 34 27.76 47.31 -66.02
N VAL A 35 27.65 48.19 -65.00
CA VAL A 35 27.86 49.67 -65.12
C VAL A 35 28.28 50.38 -63.80
N ALA A 36 29.36 51.19 -63.91
CA ALA A 36 29.83 52.42 -63.20
C ALA A 36 29.97 52.46 -61.64
N SER A 37 31.16 52.62 -61.05
CA SER A 37 32.20 53.70 -61.08
C SER A 37 31.99 54.80 -60.03
N SER A 38 32.55 54.59 -58.83
CA SER A 38 33.00 55.66 -57.92
C SER A 38 34.54 55.62 -57.88
N THR A 39 35.17 56.80 -57.94
CA THR A 39 36.62 56.95 -57.89
C THR A 39 37.14 56.56 -56.51
N ALA A 40 37.42 55.27 -56.31
CA ALA A 40 38.02 54.75 -55.10
C ALA A 40 39.45 55.29 -54.96
N GLN A 41 39.77 55.92 -53.82
CA GLN A 41 41.17 56.11 -53.42
C GLN A 41 41.88 54.76 -53.54
N PRO A 42 43.13 54.72 -54.05
CA PRO A 42 43.86 53.47 -54.15
C PRO A 42 43.95 52.85 -52.76
N LEU A 43 43.48 51.62 -52.64
CA LEU A 43 43.50 50.86 -51.39
C LEU A 43 44.95 50.78 -50.90
N ARG A 44 45.23 51.34 -49.72
CA ARG A 44 46.52 51.22 -49.07
C ARG A 44 46.66 49.76 -48.64
N THR A 45 47.64 49.06 -49.17
CA THR A 45 47.89 47.63 -48.90
C THR A 45 49.26 47.44 -48.29
N CYS A 46 49.42 46.38 -47.49
CA CYS A 46 50.73 46.01 -47.01
C CYS A 46 51.52 45.29 -48.10
N SER A 47 52.75 45.72 -48.34
CA SER A 47 53.64 45.02 -49.24
C SER A 47 54.37 43.88 -48.50
N PRO A 48 54.46 42.67 -49.06
CA PRO A 48 55.31 41.61 -48.50
C PRO A 48 56.79 41.98 -48.54
N THR A 49 57.18 43.01 -49.32
CA THR A 49 58.57 43.50 -49.40
C THR A 49 59.03 44.31 -48.18
N THR A 50 58.14 44.58 -47.21
CA THR A 50 58.54 45.24 -45.95
C THR A 50 59.19 44.25 -44.97
N LEU A 51 59.03 42.95 -45.19
CA LEU A 51 59.75 41.91 -44.46
C LEU A 51 61.09 41.61 -45.12
N THR A 52 62.11 41.41 -44.29
CA THR A 52 63.40 40.92 -44.75
C THR A 52 63.40 39.39 -44.72
N TYR A 53 63.36 38.77 -45.90
CA TYR A 53 63.52 37.33 -46.05
C TYR A 53 65.01 36.99 -46.13
N GLY A 54 65.52 36.26 -45.15
CA GLY A 54 66.92 35.86 -45.09
C GLY A 54 67.09 34.36 -45.28
N THR A 55 68.33 33.98 -45.58
CA THR A 55 68.78 32.60 -45.61
C THR A 55 69.79 32.42 -44.48
N ALA A 56 69.56 31.46 -43.59
CA ALA A 56 70.52 31.19 -42.53
C ALA A 56 71.69 30.35 -43.09
N ASN A 57 72.94 30.78 -42.83
CA ASN A 57 74.15 29.98 -42.97
C ASN A 57 74.50 29.40 -44.37
N GLY A 58 74.15 30.09 -45.46
CA GLY A 58 74.58 29.69 -46.82
C GLY A 58 73.94 28.41 -47.35
N GLN A 59 72.96 27.86 -46.63
CA GLN A 59 72.15 26.70 -47.02
C GLN A 59 70.70 27.18 -47.17
N SER A 60 70.42 27.86 -48.29
CA SER A 60 69.17 28.60 -48.48
C SER A 60 67.97 27.69 -48.69
N VAL A 61 67.12 27.54 -47.67
CA VAL A 61 65.70 27.31 -47.90
C VAL A 61 65.06 28.67 -48.20
N ALA A 62 64.43 28.79 -49.37
CA ALA A 62 63.74 30.02 -49.74
C ALA A 62 62.51 30.22 -48.85
N VAL A 63 62.46 31.35 -48.14
CA VAL A 63 61.25 31.82 -47.47
C VAL A 63 60.36 32.44 -48.55
N THR A 64 59.17 31.88 -48.74
CA THR A 64 58.26 32.24 -49.82
C THR A 64 56.96 32.78 -49.22
N PRO A 65 56.65 34.08 -49.38
CA PRO A 65 55.32 34.58 -49.11
C PRO A 65 54.36 34.11 -50.21
N THR A 66 53.22 33.58 -49.80
CA THR A 66 52.14 33.09 -50.66
C THR A 66 50.80 33.61 -50.16
N ASN A 67 49.76 33.51 -50.99
CA ASN A 67 48.38 33.81 -50.58
C ASN A 67 48.19 35.21 -49.99
N LEU A 68 48.87 36.24 -50.54
CA LEU A 68 48.62 37.62 -50.15
C LEU A 68 47.20 38.04 -50.56
N VAL A 69 46.36 38.29 -49.57
CA VAL A 69 44.99 38.78 -49.73
C VAL A 69 44.90 40.10 -48.98
N SER A 70 44.34 41.14 -49.61
CA SER A 70 44.08 42.41 -48.93
C SER A 70 42.58 42.71 -48.95
N THR A 71 42.00 42.81 -47.78
CA THR A 71 40.58 43.08 -47.58
C THR A 71 40.40 44.54 -47.16
N PRO A 72 39.61 45.35 -47.88
CA PRO A 72 39.38 46.74 -47.51
C PRO A 72 38.66 46.86 -46.17
N ILE A 73 39.11 47.79 -45.33
CA ILE A 73 38.42 48.17 -44.08
C ILE A 73 37.30 49.14 -44.47
N ALA A 74 36.05 48.72 -44.24
CA ALA A 74 34.87 49.47 -44.64
C ALA A 74 34.92 50.95 -44.16
N GLY A 75 34.71 51.88 -45.09
CA GLY A 75 34.70 53.32 -44.80
C GLY A 75 36.08 53.99 -44.73
N THR A 76 37.17 53.28 -45.03
CA THR A 76 38.54 53.83 -45.03
C THR A 76 39.25 53.54 -46.36
N SER A 77 40.40 54.18 -46.60
CA SER A 77 41.33 53.79 -47.67
C SER A 77 42.34 52.72 -47.22
N ASP A 78 42.14 52.16 -46.02
CA ASP A 78 42.99 51.15 -45.41
C ASP A 78 42.49 49.72 -45.72
N SER A 79 43.38 48.74 -45.58
CA SER A 79 43.10 47.31 -45.74
C SER A 79 43.76 46.48 -44.64
N ILE A 80 43.22 45.29 -44.43
CA ILE A 80 43.88 44.21 -43.69
C ILE A 80 44.45 43.25 -44.73
N SER A 81 45.76 43.13 -44.77
CA SER A 81 46.48 42.20 -45.61
C SER A 81 46.81 40.94 -44.82
N THR A 82 46.44 39.77 -45.32
CA THR A 82 46.87 38.47 -44.81
C THR A 82 47.76 37.79 -45.84
N MET A 83 48.76 37.03 -45.39
CA MET A 83 49.54 36.15 -46.25
C MET A 83 50.02 34.94 -45.48
N GLN A 84 50.41 33.91 -46.20
CA GLN A 84 51.14 32.78 -45.67
C GLN A 84 52.62 32.96 -45.98
N ILE A 85 53.48 32.62 -45.03
CA ILE A 85 54.92 32.65 -45.23
C ILE A 85 55.40 31.23 -45.00
N GLY A 86 55.90 30.61 -46.05
CA GLY A 86 56.30 29.20 -46.04
C GLY A 86 57.78 29.03 -46.30
N CYS A 87 58.36 27.97 -45.75
CA CYS A 87 59.65 27.46 -46.19
C CYS A 87 59.65 25.93 -46.14
N SER A 88 60.28 25.31 -47.13
CA SER A 88 60.26 23.85 -47.31
C SER A 88 61.68 23.32 -47.46
N ALA A 89 62.06 22.36 -46.63
CA ALA A 89 63.36 21.72 -46.67
C ALA A 89 63.57 20.95 -47.98
N SER A 90 64.83 20.71 -48.35
CA SER A 90 65.16 19.70 -49.36
C SER A 90 64.71 18.30 -48.87
N PRO A 91 64.37 17.35 -49.76
CA PRO A 91 63.99 15.99 -49.36
C PRO A 91 65.02 15.37 -48.41
N GLY A 92 64.54 14.83 -47.28
CA GLY A 92 65.41 14.22 -46.26
C GLY A 92 66.02 15.20 -45.24
N ASN A 93 65.65 16.49 -45.29
CA ASN A 93 66.02 17.51 -44.30
C ASN A 93 64.77 18.01 -43.56
N ASN A 94 64.97 18.65 -42.41
CA ASN A 94 63.95 19.40 -41.69
C ASN A 94 64.22 20.90 -41.85
N VAL A 95 63.18 21.72 -41.66
CA VAL A 95 63.32 23.19 -41.67
C VAL A 95 62.78 23.77 -40.36
N ALA A 96 63.48 24.78 -39.84
CA ALA A 96 63.01 25.62 -38.76
C ALA A 96 62.94 27.07 -39.25
N MET A 97 61.81 27.73 -39.00
CA MET A 97 61.64 29.15 -39.29
C MET A 97 62.02 29.98 -38.07
N HIS A 98 62.82 31.01 -38.22
CA HIS A 98 63.13 31.97 -37.17
C HIS A 98 62.57 33.34 -37.58
N ILE A 99 61.73 33.91 -36.71
CA ILE A 99 61.12 35.21 -36.91
C ILE A 99 61.71 36.15 -35.87
N ASP A 100 62.54 37.10 -36.30
CA ASP A 100 63.30 38.00 -35.43
C ASP A 100 64.06 37.26 -34.31
N GLN A 101 63.55 37.30 -33.08
CA GLN A 101 64.12 36.67 -31.88
C GLN A 101 63.24 35.53 -31.32
N PHE A 102 62.29 35.01 -32.09
CA PHE A 102 61.42 33.93 -31.66
C PHE A 102 61.20 32.86 -32.72
N ASP A 103 60.84 31.68 -32.23
CA ASP A 103 60.42 30.54 -33.04
C ASP A 103 58.89 30.51 -33.09
N PRO A 104 58.28 30.49 -34.28
CA PRO A 104 56.84 30.31 -34.41
C PRO A 104 56.44 28.92 -33.87
N LEU A 105 55.20 28.82 -33.37
CA LEU A 105 54.65 27.57 -32.81
C LEU A 105 54.69 26.42 -33.81
N GLU A 106 54.59 26.73 -35.11
CA GLU A 106 54.63 25.78 -36.22
C GLU A 106 55.99 25.06 -36.34
N ASN A 107 57.06 25.56 -35.71
CA ASN A 107 58.31 24.80 -35.56
C ASN A 107 58.20 23.60 -34.60
N GLN A 108 57.21 23.59 -33.70
CA GLN A 108 57.07 22.58 -32.63
C GLN A 108 56.38 21.29 -33.08
N ALA A 109 56.15 21.11 -34.39
CA ALA A 109 55.64 19.85 -34.93
C ALA A 109 56.68 18.72 -34.70
N SER A 110 56.21 17.57 -34.21
CA SER A 110 57.01 16.36 -34.05
C SER A 110 56.45 15.25 -34.97
N PRO A 111 57.28 14.62 -35.84
CA PRO A 111 58.69 14.94 -36.07
C PRO A 111 58.88 16.33 -36.67
N GLN A 112 60.10 16.88 -36.53
CA GLN A 112 60.43 18.21 -37.06
C GLN A 112 59.94 18.38 -38.50
N PRO A 113 59.33 19.53 -38.83
CA PRO A 113 58.60 19.67 -40.08
C PRO A 113 59.53 19.72 -41.30
N ALA A 114 59.15 19.03 -42.37
CA ALA A 114 59.75 19.19 -43.70
C ALA A 114 59.36 20.54 -44.35
N SER A 115 58.30 21.19 -43.85
CA SER A 115 57.86 22.52 -44.27
C SER A 115 57.19 23.25 -43.12
N VAL A 116 57.52 24.53 -42.92
CA VAL A 116 56.88 25.41 -41.94
C VAL A 116 56.13 26.50 -42.69
N THR A 117 54.85 26.68 -42.38
CA THR A 117 54.02 27.76 -42.93
C THR A 117 53.38 28.51 -41.79
N VAL A 118 53.60 29.83 -41.71
CA VAL A 118 53.00 30.71 -40.71
C VAL A 118 52.00 31.65 -41.36
N ASN A 119 51.01 32.10 -40.58
CA ASN A 119 50.10 33.15 -41.01
C ASN A 119 50.62 34.51 -40.57
N ALA A 120 50.58 35.45 -41.50
CA ALA A 120 51.00 36.83 -41.31
C ALA A 120 49.82 37.76 -41.59
N GLU A 121 49.63 38.75 -40.71
CA GLU A 121 48.61 39.78 -40.84
C GLU A 121 49.26 41.17 -40.77
N CYS A 122 48.83 42.09 -41.61
CA CYS A 122 49.27 43.48 -41.58
C CYS A 122 48.07 44.40 -41.78
N SER A 123 47.92 45.36 -40.88
CA SER A 123 47.01 46.48 -41.10
C SER A 123 47.75 47.54 -41.91
N SER A 124 47.15 48.02 -43.00
CA SER A 124 47.73 49.11 -43.76
C SER A 124 47.88 50.36 -42.91
N VAL A 125 47.12 50.52 -41.82
CA VAL A 125 47.25 51.64 -40.87
C VAL A 125 48.70 51.74 -40.35
N ASP A 126 49.24 50.61 -39.86
CA ASP A 126 50.52 50.52 -39.15
C ASP A 126 51.69 50.11 -40.06
N MET A 127 51.41 49.53 -41.23
CA MET A 127 52.40 49.03 -42.20
C MET A 127 53.40 48.03 -41.59
N GLN A 128 52.94 47.27 -40.59
CA GLN A 128 53.72 46.30 -39.85
C GLN A 128 53.09 44.91 -39.98
N TRP A 129 53.92 43.90 -40.24
CA TRP A 129 53.50 42.51 -40.31
C TRP A 129 53.55 41.84 -38.94
N TYR A 130 52.54 41.06 -38.64
CA TYR A 130 52.41 40.31 -37.39
C TYR A 130 52.23 38.83 -37.67
N TYR A 131 52.98 38.00 -36.97
CA TYR A 131 52.74 36.57 -36.83
C TYR A 131 51.47 36.38 -36.00
N VAL A 132 50.53 35.57 -36.49
CA VAL A 132 49.25 35.29 -35.83
C VAL A 132 49.00 33.78 -35.73
N THR A 133 48.82 33.27 -34.52
CA THR A 133 48.49 31.86 -34.26
C THR A 133 47.54 31.70 -33.06
N VAL A 134 46.98 30.50 -32.86
CA VAL A 134 46.11 30.17 -31.70
C VAL A 134 46.77 29.07 -30.87
N PHE A 135 47.03 29.34 -29.59
CA PHE A 135 47.61 28.38 -28.65
C PHE A 135 46.75 28.32 -27.37
N GLN A 136 46.29 27.12 -26.99
CA GLN A 136 45.41 26.91 -25.82
C GLN A 136 44.18 27.85 -25.79
N GLY A 137 43.60 28.12 -26.96
CA GLY A 137 42.43 29.01 -27.10
C GLY A 137 42.75 30.51 -27.06
N GLN A 138 44.02 30.91 -26.94
CA GLN A 138 44.45 32.30 -26.98
C GLN A 138 45.11 32.66 -28.32
N THR A 139 44.72 33.79 -28.91
CA THR A 139 45.37 34.34 -30.11
C THR A 139 46.69 35.02 -29.74
N ILE A 140 47.81 34.50 -30.24
CA ILE A 140 49.14 35.09 -30.10
C ILE A 140 49.41 35.98 -31.32
N ARG A 141 49.78 37.24 -31.07
CA ARG A 141 50.15 38.22 -32.11
C ARG A 141 51.53 38.81 -31.82
N ARG A 142 52.49 38.65 -32.73
CA ARG A 142 53.88 39.14 -32.56
C ARG A 142 54.38 39.88 -33.80
N LEU A 143 55.04 41.02 -33.62
CA LEU A 143 55.63 41.78 -34.73
C LEU A 143 56.70 40.95 -35.45
N MET A 144 56.76 41.06 -36.78
CA MET A 144 57.76 40.42 -37.63
C MET A 144 58.50 41.46 -38.47
N THR A 145 59.83 41.42 -38.47
CA THR A 145 60.67 42.25 -39.34
C THR A 145 61.61 41.44 -40.24
N THR A 146 62.08 40.32 -39.72
CA THR A 146 63.05 39.42 -40.36
C THR A 146 62.56 38.00 -40.23
N ILE A 147 62.52 37.26 -41.34
CA ILE A 147 62.16 35.84 -41.35
C ILE A 147 63.28 35.09 -42.04
N THR A 148 63.84 34.11 -41.35
CA THR A 148 64.86 33.23 -41.89
C THR A 148 64.41 31.79 -41.75
N CYS A 149 64.84 30.92 -42.65
CA CYS A 149 64.69 29.49 -42.46
C CYS A 149 66.05 28.82 -42.47
N LEU A 150 66.23 27.88 -41.54
CA LEU A 150 67.39 27.04 -41.41
C LEU A 150 66.97 25.62 -41.79
N GLN A 151 67.61 25.03 -42.81
CA GLN A 151 67.55 23.58 -42.96
C GLN A 151 68.58 22.92 -42.06
N ALA A 152 68.19 21.83 -41.43
CA ALA A 152 69.10 20.89 -40.80
C ALA A 152 68.94 19.54 -41.51
N PRO A 153 70.04 18.79 -41.72
CA PRO A 153 69.94 17.36 -42.02
C PRO A 153 68.96 16.74 -41.03
N ASN A 154 68.04 15.92 -41.52
CA ASN A 154 67.18 15.12 -40.66
C ASN A 154 68.09 14.11 -39.96
N VAL A 155 68.75 14.56 -38.88
CA VAL A 155 69.34 13.65 -37.91
C VAL A 155 68.16 12.82 -37.48
N PRO A 156 68.19 11.48 -37.64
CA PRO A 156 67.15 10.64 -37.10
C PRO A 156 67.09 11.00 -35.62
N VAL A 157 66.11 11.84 -35.27
CA VAL A 157 65.75 12.07 -33.89
C VAL A 157 65.36 10.68 -33.47
N ASP A 158 66.16 10.10 -32.57
CA ASP A 158 65.84 8.80 -32.01
C ASP A 158 64.35 8.83 -31.71
N PRO A 159 63.58 7.89 -32.28
CA PRO A 159 62.14 7.99 -32.37
C PRO A 159 61.63 8.39 -31.00
N VAL A 160 61.00 9.57 -30.93
CA VAL A 160 60.56 10.18 -29.66
C VAL A 160 59.96 9.07 -28.84
N ARG A 161 60.64 8.77 -27.74
CA ARG A 161 60.32 7.58 -26.98
C ARG A 161 58.95 7.87 -26.39
N THR A 162 57.96 7.08 -26.76
CA THR A 162 56.58 7.24 -26.33
C THR A 162 56.11 5.96 -25.68
N CYS A 163 55.37 6.09 -24.60
CA CYS A 163 54.69 4.95 -24.02
C CYS A 163 53.55 4.54 -24.94
N SER A 164 53.61 3.36 -25.53
CA SER A 164 52.49 2.85 -26.32
C SER A 164 51.35 2.45 -25.39
N PRO A 165 50.08 2.85 -25.66
CA PRO A 165 48.92 2.27 -24.98
C PRO A 165 48.86 0.75 -25.13
N THR A 166 49.42 0.21 -26.21
CA THR A 166 49.50 -1.24 -26.47
C THR A 166 50.57 -1.96 -25.65
N ALA A 167 51.40 -1.22 -24.88
CA ALA A 167 52.32 -1.83 -23.91
C ALA A 167 51.59 -2.44 -22.71
N LEU A 168 50.34 -2.01 -22.46
CA LEU A 168 49.46 -2.64 -21.49
C LEU A 168 48.74 -3.83 -22.09
N VAL A 169 48.72 -4.93 -21.35
CA VAL A 169 47.92 -6.09 -21.69
C VAL A 169 46.49 -5.83 -21.23
N TYR A 170 45.61 -5.50 -22.17
CA TYR A 170 44.17 -5.43 -21.91
C TYR A 170 43.58 -6.84 -21.93
N GLY A 171 42.86 -7.22 -20.89
CA GLY A 171 42.06 -8.43 -20.87
C GLY A 171 41.08 -8.42 -22.04
N VAL A 172 41.09 -9.50 -22.83
CA VAL A 172 40.16 -9.64 -23.96
C VAL A 172 38.83 -10.11 -23.39
N GLY A 173 37.78 -9.33 -23.63
CA GLY A 173 36.44 -9.72 -23.23
C GLY A 173 35.94 -10.95 -24.00
N ASP A 174 35.41 -11.94 -23.28
CA ASP A 174 34.51 -12.95 -23.83
C ASP A 174 33.09 -12.49 -23.51
N ASN A 175 32.11 -12.81 -24.35
CA ASN A 175 30.75 -12.26 -24.24
C ASN A 175 29.98 -12.71 -22.98
N GLN A 176 30.64 -13.27 -21.96
CA GLN A 176 29.99 -13.88 -20.81
C GLN A 176 30.59 -13.46 -19.46
N LEU A 177 31.88 -13.19 -19.33
CA LEU A 177 32.49 -12.81 -18.04
C LEU A 177 33.56 -11.71 -18.15
N ASN A 178 34.29 -11.66 -19.27
CA ASN A 178 35.33 -10.65 -19.47
C ASN A 178 34.79 -9.47 -20.30
N LEU A 179 35.00 -8.25 -19.84
CA LEU A 179 34.55 -7.04 -20.53
C LEU A 179 35.70 -6.42 -21.31
N ALA A 180 35.40 -5.84 -22.47
CA ALA A 180 36.41 -5.11 -23.24
C ALA A 180 36.88 -3.88 -22.44
N VAL A 181 38.17 -3.85 -22.12
CA VAL A 181 38.82 -2.67 -21.55
C VAL A 181 39.20 -1.74 -22.69
N MET A 182 38.73 -0.49 -22.62
CA MET A 182 39.00 0.54 -23.63
C MET A 182 39.82 1.65 -23.02
N TYR A 183 40.69 2.29 -23.81
CA TYR A 183 41.34 3.53 -23.42
C TYR A 183 40.82 4.71 -24.25
N THR A 184 40.77 5.88 -23.64
CA THR A 184 40.40 7.15 -24.27
C THR A 184 41.37 8.24 -23.82
N ASP A 185 41.30 9.42 -24.45
CA ASP A 185 42.06 10.60 -24.04
C ASP A 185 43.59 10.39 -24.03
N TYR A 186 44.14 9.55 -24.92
CA TYR A 186 45.59 9.36 -25.01
C TYR A 186 46.29 10.63 -25.50
N LEU A 187 47.25 11.12 -24.71
CA LEU A 187 48.06 12.29 -25.03
C LEU A 187 49.52 12.03 -24.66
N ALA A 188 50.44 12.25 -25.59
CA ALA A 188 51.89 12.20 -25.34
C ALA A 188 52.49 13.61 -25.43
N THR A 189 53.11 14.06 -24.35
CA THR A 189 53.70 15.41 -24.25
C THR A 189 55.23 15.30 -24.18
N PRO A 190 55.99 15.92 -25.10
CA PRO A 190 57.46 15.94 -25.04
C PRO A 190 58.01 16.54 -23.75
N ILE A 191 59.02 15.91 -23.17
CA ILE A 191 59.78 16.45 -22.05
C ILE A 191 60.90 17.33 -22.64
N ILE A 192 60.79 18.64 -22.44
CA ILE A 192 61.71 19.64 -23.02
C ILE A 192 63.16 19.29 -22.72
N GLY A 193 63.98 19.24 -23.77
CA GLY A 193 65.42 18.96 -23.66
C GLY A 193 65.80 17.47 -23.61
N THR A 194 64.84 16.56 -23.79
CA THR A 194 65.07 15.12 -23.82
C THR A 194 64.43 14.49 -25.06
N SER A 195 64.79 13.24 -25.39
CA SER A 195 64.07 12.40 -26.36
C SER A 195 62.81 11.74 -25.76
N ASP A 196 62.47 12.09 -24.52
CA ASP A 196 61.43 11.45 -23.73
C ASP A 196 60.09 12.21 -23.76
N THR A 197 59.01 11.52 -23.42
CA THR A 197 57.64 12.03 -23.32
C THR A 197 56.98 11.60 -22.01
N THR A 198 55.98 12.37 -21.60
CA THR A 198 54.98 11.95 -20.61
C THR A 198 53.69 11.64 -21.35
N SER A 199 53.22 10.40 -21.28
CA SER A 199 51.94 9.95 -21.83
C SER A 199 50.87 9.88 -20.74
N THR A 200 49.65 10.32 -21.03
CA THR A 200 48.47 10.15 -20.18
C THR A 200 47.33 9.51 -20.96
N MET A 201 46.45 8.77 -20.28
CA MET A 201 45.19 8.27 -20.85
C MET A 201 44.19 7.92 -19.75
N LYS A 202 42.92 7.75 -20.13
CA LYS A 202 41.91 7.11 -19.27
C LYS A 202 41.66 5.70 -19.72
N VAL A 203 41.53 4.78 -18.77
CA VAL A 203 41.16 3.40 -19.06
C VAL A 203 39.78 3.13 -18.46
N ARG A 204 38.87 2.59 -19.27
CA ARG A 204 37.47 2.38 -18.94
C ARG A 204 37.08 0.91 -19.11
N CYS A 205 36.30 0.42 -18.15
CA CYS A 205 35.54 -0.82 -18.27
C CYS A 205 34.06 -0.58 -17.97
N SER A 206 33.15 -1.15 -18.76
CA SER A 206 31.69 -1.05 -18.56
C SER A 206 31.04 -2.43 -18.61
N ALA A 207 30.22 -2.78 -17.62
CA ALA A 207 29.44 -4.01 -17.58
C ALA A 207 28.14 -3.90 -18.39
N ILE A 208 27.57 -5.04 -18.78
CA ILE A 208 26.22 -5.10 -19.36
C ILE A 208 25.14 -4.73 -18.31
N ALA A 209 23.89 -4.59 -18.71
CA ALA A 209 22.78 -4.35 -17.78
C ALA A 209 22.73 -5.48 -16.72
N ASP A 210 22.39 -5.15 -15.48
CA ASP A 210 22.28 -6.06 -14.31
C ASP A 210 23.60 -6.61 -13.72
N TYR A 211 24.74 -6.20 -14.26
CA TYR A 211 26.07 -6.56 -13.74
C TYR A 211 26.84 -5.30 -13.29
N HIS A 212 27.84 -5.48 -12.43
CA HIS A 212 28.80 -4.41 -12.09
C HIS A 212 30.17 -4.73 -12.68
N ALA A 213 30.90 -3.67 -13.06
CA ALA A 213 32.23 -3.80 -13.64
C ALA A 213 33.28 -3.89 -12.53
N ILE A 214 34.16 -4.88 -12.59
CA ILE A 214 35.30 -5.03 -11.69
C ILE A 214 36.58 -4.94 -12.54
N MET A 215 37.30 -3.82 -12.41
CA MET A 215 38.61 -3.65 -13.03
C MET A 215 39.70 -4.24 -12.13
N THR A 216 40.65 -4.97 -12.69
CA THR A 216 41.83 -5.46 -11.95
C THR A 216 43.08 -5.00 -12.68
N ILE A 217 44.05 -4.44 -11.94
CA ILE A 217 45.33 -3.95 -12.45
C ILE A 217 46.43 -4.80 -11.82
N ASN A 218 47.25 -5.54 -12.59
CA ASN A 218 48.33 -6.39 -12.05
C ASN A 218 47.95 -7.20 -10.77
N ASP A 219 46.73 -7.75 -10.69
CA ASP A 219 46.21 -8.47 -9.51
C ASP A 219 45.78 -7.63 -8.29
N TYR A 220 45.65 -6.30 -8.42
CA TYR A 220 45.02 -5.45 -7.40
C TYR A 220 43.79 -4.71 -7.96
N THR A 221 42.84 -4.38 -7.08
CA THR A 221 41.66 -3.58 -7.42
C THR A 221 41.97 -2.08 -7.28
N PRO A 222 41.68 -1.25 -8.30
CA PRO A 222 41.76 0.19 -8.17
C PRO A 222 40.63 0.70 -7.26
N THR A 223 40.84 1.83 -6.59
CA THR A 223 39.84 2.40 -5.66
C THR A 223 38.56 2.84 -6.35
N GLU A 224 38.59 3.07 -7.67
CA GLU A 224 37.39 3.36 -8.46
C GLU A 224 36.43 2.17 -8.56
N ASN A 225 36.85 0.95 -8.20
CA ASN A 225 35.92 -0.16 -7.98
C ASN A 225 35.09 0.01 -6.70
N ASP A 226 35.59 0.76 -5.70
CA ASP A 226 35.00 0.87 -4.36
C ASP A 226 33.89 1.95 -4.28
N VAL A 227 33.40 2.44 -5.43
CA VAL A 227 32.28 3.37 -5.49
C VAL A 227 30.99 2.63 -5.11
N VAL A 228 30.14 3.26 -4.29
CA VAL A 228 28.86 2.69 -3.82
C VAL A 228 27.68 3.46 -4.42
N PRO A 229 26.73 2.81 -5.12
CA PRO A 229 26.69 1.38 -5.44
C PRO A 229 27.81 0.96 -6.42
N PRO A 230 28.18 -0.35 -6.45
CA PRO A 230 29.21 -0.86 -7.35
C PRO A 230 28.98 -0.35 -8.79
N PRO A 231 29.99 0.27 -9.41
CA PRO A 231 29.76 1.02 -10.63
C PRO A 231 29.52 0.09 -11.82
N GLN A 232 28.51 0.42 -12.65
CA GLN A 232 28.36 -0.22 -13.97
C GLN A 232 29.56 0.13 -14.89
N THR A 233 30.29 1.19 -14.59
CA THR A 233 31.48 1.62 -15.34
C THR A 233 32.61 2.05 -14.39
N VAL A 234 33.77 1.41 -14.47
CA VAL A 234 35.00 1.82 -13.78
C VAL A 234 35.89 2.59 -14.75
N THR A 235 36.37 3.77 -14.35
CA THR A 235 37.33 4.57 -15.13
C THR A 235 38.51 4.97 -14.27
N ILE A 236 39.73 4.66 -14.71
CA ILE A 236 40.98 5.01 -14.02
C ILE A 236 41.82 5.97 -14.88
N ASN A 237 42.71 6.73 -14.23
CA ASN A 237 43.73 7.52 -14.91
C ASN A 237 45.05 6.75 -14.97
N ALA A 238 45.69 6.76 -16.14
CA ALA A 238 46.98 6.14 -16.37
C ALA A 238 47.99 7.16 -16.89
N GLU A 239 49.20 7.12 -16.36
CA GLU A 239 50.32 7.99 -16.74
C GLU A 239 51.55 7.14 -17.03
N CYS A 240 52.42 7.55 -17.95
CA CYS A 240 53.65 6.85 -18.26
C CYS A 240 54.74 7.84 -18.67
N SER A 241 55.96 7.64 -18.18
CA SER A 241 57.13 8.35 -18.67
C SER A 241 57.87 7.45 -19.65
N SER A 242 58.27 7.97 -20.81
CA SER A 242 59.09 7.15 -21.73
C SER A 242 60.49 6.87 -21.19
N VAL A 243 60.89 7.55 -20.12
CA VAL A 243 62.16 7.30 -19.41
C VAL A 243 62.19 5.86 -18.88
N ASP A 244 61.12 5.41 -18.22
CA ASP A 244 61.02 4.07 -17.63
C ASP A 244 60.17 3.10 -18.46
N MET A 245 59.33 3.59 -19.38
CA MET A 245 58.41 2.79 -20.21
C MET A 245 57.43 1.97 -19.36
N VAL A 246 57.09 2.47 -18.16
CA VAL A 246 56.14 1.83 -17.24
C VAL A 246 54.89 2.69 -17.14
N TRP A 247 53.73 2.10 -17.38
CA TRP A 247 52.47 2.75 -17.10
C TRP A 247 52.19 2.71 -15.60
N TYR A 248 51.60 3.76 -15.07
CA TYR A 248 51.21 3.91 -13.68
C TYR A 248 49.74 4.28 -13.57
N TYR A 249 49.02 3.56 -12.72
CA TYR A 249 47.71 3.95 -12.24
C TYR A 249 47.88 5.05 -11.19
N VAL A 250 47.22 6.17 -11.41
CA VAL A 250 47.32 7.37 -10.57
C VAL A 250 45.96 7.70 -9.98
N THR A 251 45.86 7.69 -8.65
CA THR A 251 44.64 8.03 -7.90
C THR A 251 44.95 8.91 -6.69
N THR A 252 43.92 9.51 -6.09
CA THR A 252 44.07 10.37 -4.90
C THR A 252 43.26 9.81 -3.74
N ILE A 253 43.93 9.33 -2.69
CA ILE A 253 43.29 8.82 -1.47
C ILE A 253 43.64 9.75 -0.32
N GLY A 254 42.64 10.31 0.37
CA GLY A 254 42.87 11.21 1.52
C GLY A 254 43.68 12.47 1.19
N GLY A 255 43.63 12.94 -0.06
CA GLY A 255 44.41 14.10 -0.54
C GLY A 255 45.86 13.77 -0.95
N GLN A 256 46.31 12.52 -0.79
CA GLN A 256 47.61 12.07 -1.26
C GLN A 256 47.48 11.39 -2.62
N THR A 257 48.27 11.83 -3.60
CA THR A 257 48.38 11.13 -4.90
C THR A 257 49.21 9.87 -4.73
N ILE A 258 48.63 8.72 -5.09
CA ILE A 258 49.26 7.41 -5.07
C ILE A 258 49.44 6.98 -6.51
N SER A 259 50.65 6.50 -6.83
CA SER A 259 51.00 5.96 -8.14
C SER A 259 51.45 4.50 -7.99
N ARG A 260 50.92 3.61 -8.83
CA ARG A 260 51.27 2.18 -8.86
C ARG A 260 51.50 1.70 -10.28
N SER A 261 52.56 0.93 -10.53
CA SER A 261 52.85 0.39 -11.86
C SER A 261 51.73 -0.55 -12.33
N MET A 262 51.37 -0.45 -13.61
CA MET A 262 50.35 -1.22 -14.30
C MET A 262 50.94 -1.80 -15.60
N ASN A 263 50.85 -3.12 -15.76
CA ASN A 263 51.34 -3.87 -16.93
C ASN A 263 50.20 -4.66 -17.59
N SER A 264 49.18 -5.03 -16.83
CA SER A 264 47.95 -5.65 -17.31
C SER A 264 46.72 -5.03 -16.64
N ILE A 265 45.64 -4.92 -17.41
CA ILE A 265 44.33 -4.48 -16.92
C ILE A 265 43.31 -5.47 -17.43
N THR A 266 42.65 -6.17 -16.54
CA THR A 266 41.51 -7.03 -16.87
C THR A 266 40.24 -6.38 -16.37
N CYS A 267 39.12 -6.76 -16.99
CA CYS A 267 37.84 -6.40 -16.44
C CYS A 267 36.91 -7.59 -16.48
N THR A 268 36.26 -7.82 -15.36
CA THR A 268 35.24 -8.85 -15.21
C THR A 268 33.91 -8.19 -14.91
N GLN A 269 32.84 -8.83 -15.34
CA GLN A 269 31.53 -8.54 -14.79
C GLN A 269 31.26 -9.52 -13.66
N ALA A 270 30.83 -9.00 -12.52
CA ALA A 270 30.25 -9.84 -11.48
C ALA A 270 28.74 -9.60 -11.50
N GLU A 271 27.98 -10.70 -11.45
CA GLU A 271 26.58 -10.62 -11.07
C GLU A 271 26.54 -9.87 -9.75
N ASN A 272 25.71 -8.84 -9.63
CA ASN A 272 25.41 -8.31 -8.32
C ASN A 272 24.38 -9.27 -7.70
N PRO A 273 24.81 -10.18 -6.82
CA PRO A 273 23.95 -11.28 -6.39
C PRO A 273 22.82 -10.77 -5.48
N CYS A 274 22.93 -9.52 -5.01
CA CYS A 274 21.96 -8.86 -4.16
C CYS A 274 21.03 -7.90 -4.93
N LEU A 275 20.80 -8.11 -6.23
CA LEU A 275 19.76 -7.40 -6.98
C LEU A 275 18.38 -8.05 -6.77
N PRO A 276 17.26 -7.29 -6.76
CA PRO A 276 15.92 -7.87 -6.67
C PRO A 276 15.62 -8.90 -7.76
N THR A 277 16.22 -8.74 -8.94
CA THR A 277 16.07 -9.61 -10.11
C THR A 277 16.75 -10.98 -9.95
N SER A 278 17.59 -11.17 -8.93
CA SER A 278 18.16 -12.48 -8.60
C SER A 278 17.16 -13.42 -7.90
N ILE A 279 16.01 -12.92 -7.45
CA ILE A 279 14.91 -13.72 -6.92
C ILE A 279 13.89 -13.99 -8.02
N THR A 280 13.47 -15.25 -8.15
CA THR A 280 12.35 -15.61 -9.04
C THR A 280 11.02 -15.30 -8.36
N TYR A 281 10.29 -14.32 -8.88
CA TYR A 281 8.94 -13.97 -8.41
C TYR A 281 7.87 -14.79 -9.13
N GLY A 282 6.88 -15.27 -8.39
CA GLY A 282 5.68 -15.90 -8.94
C GLY A 282 4.88 -14.92 -9.79
N VAL A 283 4.46 -15.38 -10.96
CA VAL A 283 3.58 -14.63 -11.87
C VAL A 283 2.15 -15.15 -11.73
N GLY A 284 1.18 -14.24 -11.84
CA GLY A 284 -0.23 -14.54 -11.84
C GLY A 284 -0.58 -15.50 -12.98
N ASP A 285 -1.49 -16.44 -12.70
CA ASP A 285 -1.94 -17.40 -13.72
C ASP A 285 -3.02 -16.84 -14.67
N ASN A 286 -3.48 -15.61 -14.42
CA ASN A 286 -4.57 -14.95 -15.14
C ASN A 286 -5.90 -15.74 -15.16
N GLN A 287 -6.11 -16.64 -14.19
CA GLN A 287 -7.41 -17.32 -14.00
C GLN A 287 -8.39 -16.40 -13.25
N ILE A 288 -9.68 -16.74 -13.22
CA ILE A 288 -10.69 -15.99 -12.46
C ILE A 288 -11.47 -16.95 -11.55
N PRO A 289 -11.31 -16.86 -10.22
CA PRO A 289 -10.25 -16.13 -9.54
C PRO A 289 -8.88 -16.72 -9.90
N GLU A 290 -7.81 -15.92 -9.86
CA GLU A 290 -6.44 -16.42 -10.04
C GLU A 290 -6.16 -17.53 -9.02
N ILE A 291 -5.38 -18.56 -9.33
CA ILE A 291 -4.93 -19.50 -8.29
C ILE A 291 -3.54 -19.09 -7.83
N MET A 292 -2.67 -18.76 -8.79
CA MET A 292 -1.39 -18.10 -8.58
C MET A 292 -1.55 -16.59 -8.75
N ILE A 293 -1.04 -15.81 -7.81
CA ILE A 293 -1.10 -14.33 -7.85
C ILE A 293 0.30 -13.72 -8.02
N ASP A 294 0.38 -12.56 -8.66
CA ASP A 294 1.63 -11.84 -8.87
C ASP A 294 2.35 -11.49 -7.57
N VAL A 295 3.66 -11.73 -7.55
CA VAL A 295 4.57 -11.34 -6.46
C VAL A 295 5.41 -10.16 -6.91
N GLY A 296 5.42 -9.10 -6.10
CA GLY A 296 6.23 -7.90 -6.34
C GLY A 296 7.21 -7.62 -5.21
N TYR A 297 8.14 -6.69 -5.45
CA TYR A 297 9.02 -6.15 -4.41
C TYR A 297 8.89 -4.63 -4.29
N SER A 298 9.22 -4.11 -3.10
CA SER A 298 9.25 -2.69 -2.78
C SER A 298 10.39 -2.39 -1.80
N ASP A 299 10.64 -1.11 -1.51
CA ASP A 299 11.58 -0.66 -0.49
C ASP A 299 13.03 -1.20 -0.67
N TYR A 300 13.47 -1.47 -1.91
CA TYR A 300 14.84 -1.90 -2.17
C TYR A 300 15.86 -0.79 -1.83
N ALA A 301 16.79 -1.10 -0.93
CA ALA A 301 17.87 -0.20 -0.52
C ALA A 301 19.16 -0.99 -0.27
N THR A 302 20.31 -0.39 -0.58
CA THR A 302 21.64 -0.95 -0.30
C THR A 302 22.41 -0.03 0.63
N THR A 303 23.00 -0.58 1.68
CA THR A 303 23.76 0.15 2.70
C THR A 303 25.16 -0.43 2.85
N LEU A 304 26.18 0.41 3.05
CA LEU A 304 27.55 -0.04 3.30
C LEU A 304 27.71 -0.48 4.76
N VAL A 305 28.36 -1.62 4.99
CA VAL A 305 28.74 -2.07 6.33
C VAL A 305 29.90 -1.21 6.80
N ALA A 306 29.72 -0.50 7.92
CA ALA A 306 30.73 0.44 8.42
C ALA A 306 32.10 -0.24 8.63
N GLY A 307 33.13 0.29 7.96
CA GLY A 307 34.50 -0.22 8.05
C GLY A 307 34.81 -1.40 7.12
N SER A 308 33.90 -1.77 6.22
CA SER A 308 34.10 -2.80 5.20
C SER A 308 33.77 -2.26 3.80
N THR A 309 34.26 -2.95 2.76
CA THR A 309 33.75 -2.85 1.38
C THR A 309 32.42 -3.60 1.19
N ASP A 310 31.97 -4.35 2.20
CA ASP A 310 30.74 -5.12 2.16
C ASP A 310 29.50 -4.23 2.21
N THR A 311 28.44 -4.67 1.54
CA THR A 311 27.14 -4.02 1.53
C THR A 311 26.05 -4.97 2.01
N THR A 312 24.98 -4.40 2.54
CA THR A 312 23.74 -5.09 2.88
C THR A 312 22.61 -4.46 2.08
N SER A 313 22.00 -5.25 1.19
CA SER A 313 20.76 -4.91 0.48
C SER A 313 19.55 -5.41 1.25
N THR A 314 18.49 -4.62 1.32
CA THR A 314 17.20 -4.98 1.94
C THR A 314 16.05 -4.66 1.00
N MET A 315 14.97 -5.44 1.04
CA MET A 315 13.71 -5.13 0.35
C MET A 315 12.51 -5.79 1.02
N LYS A 316 11.30 -5.41 0.64
CA LYS A 316 10.06 -6.13 0.96
C LYS A 316 9.55 -6.87 -0.25
N ILE A 317 9.07 -8.09 -0.07
CA ILE A 317 8.43 -8.91 -1.10
C ILE A 317 6.99 -9.15 -0.67
N SER A 318 6.03 -8.91 -1.55
CA SER A 318 4.61 -8.95 -1.20
C SER A 318 3.71 -9.46 -2.31
N CYS A 319 2.57 -10.03 -1.93
CA CYS A 319 1.49 -10.45 -2.81
C CYS A 319 0.13 -10.32 -2.08
N SER A 320 -0.95 -10.08 -2.84
CA SER A 320 -2.28 -9.76 -2.30
C SER A 320 -3.39 -10.49 -3.07
N ALA A 321 -4.24 -11.22 -2.34
CA ALA A 321 -5.39 -11.93 -2.88
C ALA A 321 -6.60 -10.99 -3.06
N ILE A 322 -7.53 -11.37 -3.93
CA ILE A 322 -8.82 -10.67 -4.09
C ILE A 322 -9.72 -10.84 -2.85
N ALA A 323 -10.76 -10.02 -2.73
CA ALA A 323 -11.70 -10.10 -1.60
C ALA A 323 -12.36 -11.49 -1.49
N GLY A 324 -12.42 -12.03 -0.26
CA GLY A 324 -12.97 -13.36 0.02
C GLY A 324 -11.97 -14.53 -0.14
N TYR A 325 -10.71 -14.22 -0.47
CA TYR A 325 -9.60 -15.16 -0.54
C TYR A 325 -8.49 -14.73 0.41
N ILE A 326 -7.74 -15.70 0.90
CA ILE A 326 -6.54 -15.50 1.73
C ILE A 326 -5.31 -15.71 0.86
N THR A 327 -4.22 -15.03 1.17
CA THR A 327 -2.94 -15.19 0.48
C THR A 327 -2.07 -16.18 1.22
N ASN A 328 -1.43 -17.08 0.49
CA ASN A 328 -0.40 -17.97 1.00
C ASN A 328 0.87 -17.79 0.17
N MET A 329 1.92 -17.22 0.77
CA MET A 329 3.23 -17.08 0.14
C MET A 329 4.06 -18.35 0.34
N ASP A 330 4.88 -18.71 -0.62
CA ASP A 330 5.81 -19.82 -0.53
C ASP A 330 7.20 -19.34 -1.00
N VAL A 331 8.19 -19.49 -0.13
CA VAL A 331 9.60 -19.23 -0.40
C VAL A 331 10.28 -20.54 -0.81
N ASN A 332 11.03 -20.54 -1.92
CA ASN A 332 11.75 -21.70 -2.46
C ASN A 332 10.91 -22.95 -2.79
N ASN A 333 9.63 -22.80 -3.10
CA ASN A 333 8.71 -23.89 -3.45
C ASN A 333 8.53 -24.95 -2.33
N GLY A 334 8.46 -24.52 -1.07
CA GLY A 334 7.93 -25.32 0.01
C GLY A 334 8.01 -24.69 1.41
N LEU A 335 8.62 -23.50 1.56
CA LEU A 335 8.74 -22.85 2.86
C LEU A 335 7.70 -21.74 3.00
N GLY A 336 6.68 -21.99 3.82
CA GLY A 336 5.75 -20.95 4.24
C GLY A 336 6.43 -19.97 5.20
N PRO A 337 6.58 -18.68 4.85
CA PRO A 337 7.02 -17.66 5.80
C PRO A 337 6.03 -17.53 6.96
N ALA A 338 6.51 -17.11 8.14
CA ALA A 338 5.70 -16.99 9.35
C ALA A 338 4.53 -16.01 9.20
N GLU A 339 4.63 -15.06 8.27
CA GLU A 339 3.58 -14.11 7.93
C GLU A 339 2.34 -14.77 7.32
N ASN A 340 2.43 -16.01 6.82
CA ASN A 340 1.25 -16.79 6.44
C ASN A 340 0.40 -17.24 7.64
N ASP A 341 1.04 -17.48 8.79
CA ASP A 341 0.42 -18.11 9.98
C ASP A 341 -0.27 -17.09 10.91
N VAL A 342 -0.47 -15.86 10.45
CA VAL A 342 -1.22 -14.83 11.18
C VAL A 342 -2.69 -15.24 11.27
N VAL A 343 -3.33 -15.02 12.43
CA VAL A 343 -4.76 -15.30 12.64
C VAL A 343 -5.53 -13.98 12.83
N PRO A 344 -6.56 -13.68 12.00
CA PRO A 344 -7.05 -14.48 10.87
C PRO A 344 -6.05 -14.52 9.69
N PRO A 345 -6.09 -15.56 8.83
CA PRO A 345 -5.19 -15.66 7.68
C PRO A 345 -5.25 -14.40 6.82
N PRO A 346 -4.09 -13.86 6.40
CA PRO A 346 -4.05 -12.53 5.82
C PRO A 346 -4.48 -12.55 4.34
N GLN A 347 -5.16 -11.49 3.90
CA GLN A 347 -5.40 -11.23 2.48
C GLN A 347 -4.13 -10.75 1.76
N THR A 348 -3.13 -10.26 2.48
CA THR A 348 -1.84 -9.79 1.92
C THR A 348 -0.70 -10.31 2.78
N VAL A 349 0.27 -10.96 2.15
CA VAL A 349 1.49 -11.42 2.82
C VAL A 349 2.65 -10.55 2.34
N ALA A 350 3.44 -10.04 3.27
CA ALA A 350 4.64 -9.25 2.99
C ALA A 350 5.79 -9.72 3.88
N ILE A 351 6.92 -10.04 3.28
CA ILE A 351 8.12 -10.52 3.97
C ILE A 351 9.29 -9.55 3.78
N ASN A 352 10.22 -9.51 4.73
CA ASN A 352 11.47 -8.76 4.60
C ASN A 352 12.56 -9.68 4.04
N ALA A 353 13.33 -9.19 3.07
CA ALA A 353 14.48 -9.88 2.51
C ALA A 353 15.75 -9.05 2.70
N GLU A 354 16.87 -9.71 3.02
CA GLU A 354 18.19 -9.10 3.18
C GLU A 354 19.25 -9.93 2.45
N CYS A 355 20.14 -9.29 1.70
CA CYS A 355 21.29 -9.91 1.06
C CYS A 355 22.57 -9.16 1.43
N SER A 356 23.55 -9.86 1.98
CA SER A 356 24.89 -9.31 2.19
C SER A 356 25.74 -9.60 0.97
N SER A 357 26.56 -8.63 0.54
CA SER A 357 27.54 -8.86 -0.53
C SER A 357 28.62 -9.86 -0.16
N VAL A 358 28.78 -10.20 1.13
CA VAL A 358 29.70 -11.26 1.59
C VAL A 358 29.18 -12.62 1.15
N ASP A 359 27.93 -12.91 1.50
CA ASP A 359 27.35 -14.25 1.30
C ASP A 359 26.68 -14.38 -0.06
N SER A 360 26.30 -13.26 -0.69
CA SER A 360 25.66 -13.25 -2.02
C SER A 360 24.36 -14.05 -2.07
N ILE A 361 23.67 -14.16 -0.93
CA ILE A 361 22.45 -14.94 -0.75
C ILE A 361 21.38 -14.01 -0.16
N TRP A 362 20.24 -13.92 -0.84
CA TRP A 362 19.04 -13.32 -0.25
C TRP A 362 18.52 -14.20 0.88
N ASN A 363 18.19 -13.58 1.99
CA ASN A 363 17.62 -14.23 3.15
C ASN A 363 16.27 -13.60 3.45
N TYR A 364 15.23 -14.42 3.57
CA TYR A 364 14.02 -14.04 4.29
C TYR A 364 14.37 -13.81 5.76
N VAL A 365 14.05 -12.62 6.27
CA VAL A 365 14.36 -12.19 7.64
C VAL A 365 13.07 -12.10 8.45
N THR A 366 12.98 -12.90 9.50
CA THR A 366 11.83 -12.92 10.42
C THR A 366 12.27 -12.96 11.88
N VAL A 367 11.35 -12.76 12.81
CA VAL A 367 11.61 -12.80 14.25
C VAL A 367 10.78 -13.89 14.89
N VAL A 368 11.44 -14.94 15.38
CA VAL A 368 10.80 -16.07 16.09
C VAL A 368 11.25 -16.04 17.54
N ALA A 369 10.32 -15.94 18.48
CA ALA A 369 10.60 -15.87 19.92
C ALA A 369 11.60 -14.76 20.31
N GLY A 370 11.57 -13.62 19.61
CA GLY A 370 12.47 -12.49 19.85
C GLY A 370 13.87 -12.62 19.23
N GLN A 371 14.18 -13.73 18.55
CA GLN A 371 15.42 -13.92 17.81
C GLN A 371 15.20 -13.71 16.31
N THR A 372 16.10 -12.97 15.67
CA THR A 372 16.10 -12.82 14.21
C THR A 372 16.57 -14.12 13.56
N VAL A 373 15.73 -14.69 12.72
CA VAL A 373 16.01 -15.87 11.90
C VAL A 373 16.17 -15.41 10.45
N LYS A 374 17.26 -15.86 9.82
CA LYS A 374 17.55 -15.64 8.39
C LYS A 374 17.45 -16.97 7.66
N VAL A 375 16.60 -17.04 6.63
CA VAL A 375 16.43 -18.25 5.81
C VAL A 375 16.78 -17.93 4.37
N PRO A 376 17.76 -18.62 3.76
CA PRO A 376 18.12 -18.42 2.35
C PRO A 376 16.93 -18.54 1.41
N MET A 377 16.82 -17.64 0.44
CA MET A 377 15.76 -17.62 -0.56
C MET A 377 16.30 -17.32 -1.97
N THR A 378 15.70 -17.99 -2.95
CA THR A 378 15.94 -17.84 -4.39
C THR A 378 14.64 -17.63 -5.16
N SER A 379 13.48 -17.94 -4.56
CA SER A 379 12.17 -17.66 -5.15
C SER A 379 11.12 -17.30 -4.11
N ALA A 380 10.10 -16.55 -4.53
CA ALA A 380 8.88 -16.30 -3.78
C ALA A 380 7.69 -16.42 -4.73
N THR A 381 6.78 -17.34 -4.44
CA THR A 381 5.52 -17.55 -5.18
C THR A 381 4.34 -17.33 -4.24
N CYS A 382 3.18 -17.01 -4.77
CA CYS A 382 1.98 -16.86 -3.96
C CYS A 382 0.77 -17.52 -4.59
N GLN A 383 -0.07 -18.08 -3.73
CA GLN A 383 -1.36 -18.64 -4.08
C GLN A 383 -2.45 -17.91 -3.33
N GLN A 384 -3.58 -17.69 -4.00
CA GLN A 384 -4.78 -17.30 -3.29
C GLN A 384 -5.65 -18.53 -3.02
N ILE A 385 -6.01 -18.71 -1.76
CA ILE A 385 -6.78 -19.84 -1.27
C ILE A 385 -8.15 -19.30 -0.88
N LYS A 386 -9.21 -20.03 -1.23
CA LYS A 386 -10.56 -19.66 -0.78
C LYS A 386 -10.57 -19.68 0.74
N ASP A 387 -10.90 -18.54 1.35
CA ASP A 387 -10.94 -18.41 2.80
C ASP A 387 -11.94 -19.44 3.38
N PRO A 388 -11.47 -20.47 4.12
CA PRO A 388 -12.35 -21.47 4.70
C PRO A 388 -13.21 -20.89 5.83
N SER A 389 -12.82 -19.75 6.40
CA SER A 389 -13.58 -19.07 7.44
C SER A 389 -14.72 -18.19 6.90
N GLY A 390 -14.79 -18.03 5.58
CA GLY A 390 -15.65 -17.03 4.95
C GLY A 390 -15.21 -15.61 5.36
N PRO A 391 -15.82 -14.56 4.79
CA PRO A 391 -15.56 -13.21 5.29
C PRO A 391 -15.84 -13.18 6.80
N VAL A 392 -14.86 -12.75 7.59
CA VAL A 392 -15.03 -12.52 9.04
C VAL A 392 -16.17 -11.54 9.18
N THR A 393 -17.37 -12.07 9.41
CA THR A 393 -18.57 -11.27 9.56
C THR A 393 -18.51 -10.64 10.94
N ARG A 394 -18.64 -9.32 11.00
CA ARG A 394 -18.83 -8.64 12.27
C ARG A 394 -20.13 -9.18 12.85
N SER A 395 -20.10 -9.73 14.07
CA SER A 395 -21.27 -10.28 14.75
C SER A 395 -21.54 -9.52 16.04
N CYS A 396 -22.80 -9.36 16.42
CA CYS A 396 -23.15 -8.80 17.71
C CYS A 396 -22.87 -9.84 18.81
N SER A 397 -22.23 -9.43 19.91
CA SER A 397 -22.05 -10.30 21.07
C SER A 397 -23.30 -10.28 21.96
N PRO A 398 -23.83 -11.43 22.42
CA PRO A 398 -24.84 -11.48 23.48
C PRO A 398 -24.38 -10.77 24.75
N THR A 399 -23.08 -10.80 25.04
CA THR A 399 -22.50 -10.17 26.24
C THR A 399 -22.49 -8.64 26.19
N ALA A 400 -22.94 -8.03 25.11
CA ALA A 400 -23.13 -6.58 25.02
C ALA A 400 -24.35 -6.10 25.83
N LEU A 401 -25.32 -6.98 26.11
CA LEU A 401 -26.45 -6.70 26.99
C LEU A 401 -26.09 -7.01 28.45
N THR A 402 -26.53 -6.15 29.36
CA THR A 402 -26.43 -6.43 30.80
C THR A 402 -27.67 -7.19 31.26
N TYR A 403 -27.47 -8.43 31.69
CA TYR A 403 -28.52 -9.28 32.23
C TYR A 403 -28.63 -9.11 33.74
N GLY A 404 -29.85 -8.93 34.24
CA GLY A 404 -30.14 -8.91 35.66
C GLY A 404 -29.67 -10.20 36.31
N MET A 405 -28.93 -10.05 37.42
CA MET A 405 -28.48 -11.19 38.21
C MET A 405 -29.55 -11.53 39.25
N GLY A 406 -29.69 -12.82 39.55
CA GLY A 406 -30.49 -13.25 40.69
C GLY A 406 -29.92 -12.69 41.98
N ASP A 407 -30.77 -12.30 42.92
CA ASP A 407 -30.31 -11.81 44.24
C ASP A 407 -29.86 -12.94 45.19
N GLY A 408 -30.07 -14.20 44.79
CA GLY A 408 -29.72 -15.38 45.57
C GLY A 408 -30.53 -15.53 46.87
N MET A 409 -31.61 -14.77 47.05
CA MET A 409 -32.54 -14.92 48.17
C MET A 409 -33.57 -16.02 47.88
N ASN A 410 -34.36 -16.43 48.88
CA ASN A 410 -35.45 -17.39 48.66
C ASN A 410 -36.75 -16.92 49.34
N PRO A 411 -37.82 -16.62 48.58
CA PRO A 411 -37.83 -16.50 47.12
C PRO A 411 -36.91 -15.37 46.64
N GLU A 412 -36.28 -15.53 45.47
CA GLU A 412 -35.49 -14.46 44.85
C GLU A 412 -36.41 -13.27 44.52
N VAL A 413 -36.11 -12.06 44.98
CA VAL A 413 -36.88 -10.87 44.58
C VAL A 413 -36.47 -10.45 43.17
N GLN A 414 -35.18 -10.53 42.85
CA GLN A 414 -34.62 -10.38 41.51
C GLN A 414 -34.17 -11.73 40.97
N ILE A 415 -34.57 -12.09 39.76
CA ILE A 415 -34.25 -13.37 39.11
C ILE A 415 -33.14 -13.19 38.09
N GLY A 416 -32.28 -14.19 37.96
CA GLY A 416 -31.34 -14.29 36.86
C GLY A 416 -32.04 -14.27 35.49
N VAL A 417 -31.55 -13.41 34.59
CA VAL A 417 -31.97 -13.36 33.19
C VAL A 417 -30.97 -14.14 32.35
N THR A 418 -31.47 -14.98 31.45
CA THR A 418 -30.65 -15.81 30.56
C THR A 418 -31.01 -15.57 29.10
N TYR A 419 -30.10 -15.91 28.18
CA TYR A 419 -30.38 -15.89 26.75
C TYR A 419 -30.18 -17.27 26.13
N THR A 420 -30.96 -17.58 25.10
CA THR A 420 -30.90 -18.82 24.32
C THR A 420 -31.11 -18.51 22.84
N ASP A 421 -31.01 -19.53 21.98
CA ASP A 421 -31.27 -19.43 20.54
C ASP A 421 -30.46 -18.34 19.81
N PHE A 422 -29.23 -18.08 20.27
CA PHE A 422 -28.34 -17.12 19.60
C PHE A 422 -27.93 -17.65 18.22
N MET A 423 -28.27 -16.90 17.18
CA MET A 423 -27.91 -17.18 15.79
C MET A 423 -27.42 -15.91 15.11
N THR A 424 -26.44 -16.05 14.22
CA THR A 424 -25.91 -14.94 13.41
C THR A 424 -26.00 -15.30 11.93
N THR A 425 -26.60 -14.42 11.13
CA THR A 425 -26.77 -14.58 9.69
C THR A 425 -26.04 -13.46 8.95
N ALA A 426 -25.11 -13.80 8.05
CA ALA A 426 -24.38 -12.82 7.25
C ALA A 426 -25.32 -12.03 6.33
N THR A 427 -25.08 -10.72 6.18
CA THR A 427 -25.76 -9.86 5.21
C THR A 427 -25.04 -9.98 3.86
N PRO A 428 -25.68 -10.53 2.81
CA PRO A 428 -25.02 -10.77 1.53
C PRO A 428 -24.37 -9.53 0.93
N GLY A 429 -23.11 -9.67 0.48
CA GLY A 429 -22.36 -8.58 -0.14
C GLY A 429 -21.75 -7.55 0.82
N THR A 430 -21.81 -7.80 2.14
CA THR A 430 -21.22 -6.92 3.17
C THR A 430 -20.39 -7.73 4.17
N MET A 431 -19.59 -7.05 5.00
CA MET A 431 -18.96 -7.68 6.18
C MET A 431 -19.91 -7.70 7.40
N ASP A 432 -21.16 -7.26 7.23
CA ASP A 432 -22.14 -7.16 8.30
C ASP A 432 -22.96 -8.45 8.45
N SER A 433 -23.58 -8.64 9.62
CA SER A 433 -24.47 -9.73 9.96
C SER A 433 -25.64 -9.26 10.81
N VAL A 434 -26.71 -10.04 10.82
CA VAL A 434 -27.84 -9.88 11.73
C VAL A 434 -27.79 -11.02 12.75
N SER A 435 -27.70 -10.66 14.03
CA SER A 435 -27.74 -11.61 15.15
C SER A 435 -29.10 -11.58 15.83
N THR A 436 -29.63 -12.74 16.20
CA THR A 436 -30.93 -12.91 16.86
C THR A 436 -30.78 -13.80 18.08
N MET A 437 -31.53 -13.54 19.15
CA MET A 437 -31.61 -14.44 20.32
C MET A 437 -32.94 -14.28 21.05
N LYS A 438 -33.21 -15.22 21.98
CA LYS A 438 -34.28 -15.09 22.96
C LYS A 438 -33.72 -14.77 24.33
N ILE A 439 -34.40 -13.90 25.07
CA ILE A 439 -34.04 -13.55 26.45
C ILE A 439 -35.18 -13.99 27.36
N THR A 440 -34.87 -14.79 28.38
CA THR A 440 -35.85 -15.47 29.22
C THR A 440 -35.57 -15.26 30.71
N CYS A 441 -36.63 -15.08 31.48
CA CYS A 441 -36.61 -15.20 32.93
C CYS A 441 -37.83 -15.98 33.44
N SER A 442 -37.61 -16.77 34.50
CA SER A 442 -38.59 -17.73 35.03
C SER A 442 -38.61 -17.69 36.55
N GLY A 443 -39.81 -17.54 37.11
CA GLY A 443 -40.04 -17.54 38.55
C GLY A 443 -40.21 -18.94 39.09
N ILE A 444 -39.98 -19.11 40.39
CA ILE A 444 -40.23 -20.36 41.10
C ILE A 444 -41.74 -20.65 41.17
N ALA A 445 -42.10 -21.88 41.54
CA ALA A 445 -43.50 -22.27 41.75
C ALA A 445 -44.20 -21.32 42.73
N GLY A 446 -45.37 -20.80 42.34
CA GLY A 446 -46.15 -19.87 43.16
C GLY A 446 -45.75 -18.38 42.99
N TYR A 447 -44.83 -18.06 42.08
CA TYR A 447 -44.45 -16.70 41.73
C TYR A 447 -44.58 -16.47 40.22
N ASN A 448 -45.00 -15.27 39.85
CA ASN A 448 -45.00 -14.77 38.49
C ASN A 448 -43.79 -13.88 38.27
N VAL A 449 -43.51 -13.52 37.02
CA VAL A 449 -42.33 -12.74 36.66
C VAL A 449 -42.73 -11.45 35.98
N GLN A 450 -42.05 -10.37 36.36
CA GLN A 450 -42.11 -9.09 35.69
C GLN A 450 -40.73 -8.80 35.08
N MET A 451 -40.62 -8.89 33.75
CA MET A 451 -39.43 -8.45 33.02
C MET A 451 -39.45 -6.93 32.81
N GLU A 452 -38.29 -6.29 32.88
CA GLU A 452 -38.12 -4.86 32.63
C GLU A 452 -36.90 -4.64 31.73
N LEU A 453 -37.09 -3.81 30.71
CA LEU A 453 -36.07 -3.38 29.75
C LEU A 453 -35.64 -1.97 30.11
N ASP A 454 -34.34 -1.73 30.23
CA ASP A 454 -33.74 -0.42 30.56
C ASP A 454 -34.35 0.28 31.79
N GLY A 455 -34.82 -0.51 32.75
CA GLY A 455 -35.28 -0.05 34.06
C GLY A 455 -36.60 0.73 34.08
N ASN A 456 -37.35 0.77 32.98
CA ASN A 456 -38.69 1.39 32.96
C ASN A 456 -39.67 0.84 31.91
N THR A 457 -39.23 -0.04 31.01
CA THR A 457 -40.05 -0.51 29.90
C THR A 457 -40.47 -1.95 30.10
N THR A 458 -41.77 -2.22 30.19
CA THR A 458 -42.31 -3.57 30.29
C THR A 458 -42.58 -4.15 28.89
N PRO A 459 -41.99 -5.30 28.53
CA PRO A 459 -42.24 -5.93 27.24
C PRO A 459 -43.70 -6.43 27.14
N LEU A 460 -44.16 -6.66 25.92
CA LEU A 460 -45.53 -7.12 25.66
C LEU A 460 -45.76 -8.50 26.24
N GLU A 461 -44.72 -9.32 26.35
CA GLU A 461 -44.76 -10.67 26.89
C GLU A 461 -44.98 -10.73 28.40
N ASN A 462 -44.88 -9.60 29.11
CA ASN A 462 -45.41 -9.50 30.47
C ASN A 462 -46.95 -9.46 30.49
N ALA A 463 -47.62 -9.28 29.35
CA ALA A 463 -49.06 -9.14 29.29
C ALA A 463 -49.76 -10.43 29.76
N GLY A 464 -50.44 -10.30 30.90
CA GLY A 464 -51.22 -11.32 31.57
C GLY A 464 -51.61 -10.76 32.93
N ASN A 465 -52.83 -11.07 33.40
CA ASN A 465 -53.19 -10.78 34.78
C ASN A 465 -53.62 -12.09 35.48
N PRO A 466 -52.80 -12.64 36.38
CA PRO A 466 -51.48 -12.11 36.75
C PRO A 466 -50.43 -12.38 35.64
N PRO A 467 -49.25 -11.70 35.68
CA PRO A 467 -48.18 -11.93 34.71
C PRO A 467 -47.75 -13.40 34.65
N PRO A 468 -47.15 -13.87 33.56
CA PRO A 468 -46.78 -15.28 33.44
C PRO A 468 -45.62 -15.65 34.38
N GLN A 469 -45.53 -16.94 34.72
CA GLN A 469 -44.40 -17.49 35.49
C GLN A 469 -43.07 -17.48 34.70
N THR A 470 -43.14 -17.40 33.38
CA THR A 470 -41.98 -17.28 32.49
C THR A 470 -42.25 -16.21 31.45
N VAL A 471 -41.34 -15.26 31.29
CA VAL A 471 -41.36 -14.25 30.23
C VAL A 471 -40.20 -14.53 29.28
N THR A 472 -40.46 -14.55 27.98
CA THR A 472 -39.42 -14.70 26.95
C THR A 472 -39.64 -13.68 25.85
N ILE A 473 -38.63 -12.88 25.55
CA ILE A 473 -38.65 -11.86 24.48
C ILE A 473 -37.69 -12.23 23.36
N ASN A 474 -37.90 -11.66 22.16
CA ASN A 474 -36.96 -11.78 21.04
C ASN A 474 -36.10 -10.51 20.94
N ALA A 475 -34.79 -10.70 20.75
CA ALA A 475 -33.83 -9.62 20.53
C ALA A 475 -33.11 -9.81 19.19
N VAL A 476 -32.89 -8.71 18.46
CA VAL A 476 -32.20 -8.66 17.17
C VAL A 476 -31.14 -7.56 17.18
N CYS A 477 -29.97 -7.81 16.61
CA CYS A 477 -28.91 -6.82 16.48
C CYS A 477 -28.31 -6.85 15.08
N ASN A 478 -28.08 -5.69 14.48
CA ASN A 478 -27.37 -5.56 13.22
C ASN A 478 -25.91 -5.18 13.52
N SER A 479 -24.94 -5.93 13.00
CA SER A 479 -23.53 -5.63 13.27
C SER A 479 -23.04 -4.28 12.73
N ALA A 480 -23.81 -3.66 11.84
CA ALA A 480 -23.52 -2.33 11.34
C ALA A 480 -23.72 -1.25 12.43
N ASP A 481 -24.71 -1.40 13.30
CA ASP A 481 -25.01 -0.45 14.40
C ASP A 481 -24.50 -0.94 15.77
N MET A 482 -24.31 -2.26 15.94
CA MET A 482 -23.90 -2.89 17.20
C MET A 482 -24.89 -2.63 18.35
N ILE A 483 -26.18 -2.46 18.04
CA ILE A 483 -27.25 -2.20 19.02
C ILE A 483 -28.25 -3.35 19.05
N TRP A 484 -28.51 -3.90 20.23
CA TRP A 484 -29.57 -4.89 20.44
C TRP A 484 -30.93 -4.23 20.51
N LYS A 485 -31.93 -4.84 19.86
CA LYS A 485 -33.30 -4.36 19.81
C LYS A 485 -34.28 -5.45 20.21
N TYR A 486 -35.14 -5.16 21.18
CA TYR A 486 -36.33 -5.96 21.45
C TYR A 486 -37.31 -5.79 20.28
N VAL A 487 -37.76 -6.91 19.71
CA VAL A 487 -38.71 -6.92 18.60
C VAL A 487 -40.03 -7.57 19.01
N SER A 488 -41.15 -6.91 18.69
CA SER A 488 -42.51 -7.37 19.00
C SER A 488 -43.48 -7.00 17.89
N ASN A 489 -44.68 -7.58 17.91
CA ASN A 489 -45.76 -7.26 16.98
C ASN A 489 -46.95 -6.68 17.73
N VAL A 490 -47.17 -5.37 17.64
CA VAL A 490 -48.30 -4.68 18.26
C VAL A 490 -49.37 -4.43 17.18
N GLY A 491 -50.52 -5.11 17.29
CA GLY A 491 -51.62 -4.96 16.32
C GLY A 491 -51.26 -5.40 14.89
N GLY A 492 -50.32 -6.35 14.74
CA GLY A 492 -49.81 -6.80 13.45
C GLY A 492 -48.70 -5.93 12.85
N VAL A 493 -48.28 -4.86 13.53
CA VAL A 493 -47.17 -4.01 13.12
C VAL A 493 -45.91 -4.41 13.88
N PRO A 494 -44.79 -4.73 13.19
CA PRO A 494 -43.52 -4.98 13.85
C PRO A 494 -42.99 -3.68 14.48
N THR A 495 -42.69 -3.74 15.77
CA THR A 495 -42.10 -2.67 16.56
C THR A 495 -40.76 -3.11 17.11
N SER A 496 -39.79 -2.19 17.12
CA SER A 496 -38.46 -2.43 17.69
C SER A 496 -38.09 -1.34 18.69
N LEU A 497 -37.48 -1.73 19.80
CA LEU A 497 -36.95 -0.83 20.82
C LEU A 497 -35.50 -1.22 21.11
N ASP A 498 -34.59 -0.24 21.05
CA ASP A 498 -33.20 -0.47 21.44
C ASP A 498 -33.13 -0.79 22.94
N ILE A 499 -32.32 -1.79 23.30
CA ILE A 499 -32.18 -2.26 24.68
C ILE A 499 -30.71 -2.39 25.07
N THR A 500 -30.39 -2.05 26.31
CA THR A 500 -29.04 -2.21 26.88
C THR A 500 -29.00 -3.11 28.13
N THR A 501 -30.13 -3.22 28.82
CA THR A 501 -30.27 -3.99 30.05
C THR A 501 -31.62 -4.71 30.09
N VAL A 502 -31.63 -5.91 30.67
CA VAL A 502 -32.85 -6.69 30.92
C VAL A 502 -32.81 -7.21 32.35
N THR A 503 -33.77 -6.84 33.17
CA THR A 503 -33.92 -7.30 34.56
C THR A 503 -35.26 -8.00 34.75
N CYS A 504 -35.38 -8.86 35.76
CA CYS A 504 -36.65 -9.48 36.11
C CYS A 504 -36.85 -9.54 37.62
N ALA A 505 -38.09 -9.32 38.06
CA ALA A 505 -38.49 -9.45 39.45
C ALA A 505 -39.54 -10.57 39.62
N GLN A 506 -39.47 -11.31 40.74
CA GLN A 506 -40.56 -12.19 41.15
C GLN A 506 -41.65 -11.40 41.83
N ILE A 507 -42.89 -11.69 41.47
CA ILE A 507 -44.08 -11.17 42.12
C ILE A 507 -44.92 -12.37 42.58
N PRO A 508 -45.39 -12.40 43.84
CA PRO A 508 -46.20 -13.51 44.33
C PRO A 508 -47.37 -13.80 43.38
N ASN A 509 -47.55 -15.07 43.00
CA ASN A 509 -48.65 -15.47 42.14
C ASN A 509 -49.94 -15.21 42.90
N ARG A 510 -50.58 -14.11 42.54
CA ARG A 510 -51.86 -13.67 43.07
C ARG A 510 -52.93 -14.58 42.45
N VAL A 511 -53.05 -15.80 42.97
CA VAL A 511 -54.11 -16.73 42.59
C VAL A 511 -55.42 -16.06 42.95
N GLU A 512 -56.21 -15.71 41.93
CA GLU A 512 -57.56 -15.20 42.12
C GLU A 512 -58.34 -16.20 42.97
N ARG A 513 -58.92 -15.72 44.06
CA ARG A 513 -59.75 -16.52 44.93
C ARG A 513 -61.02 -16.87 44.14
N GLN A 514 -61.35 -18.15 44.00
CA GLN A 514 -62.56 -18.61 43.32
C GLN A 514 -63.48 -19.32 44.29
N CYS A 515 -64.80 -19.18 44.10
CA CYS A 515 -65.75 -19.98 44.85
C CYS A 515 -65.72 -21.43 44.36
N SER A 516 -65.65 -22.39 45.28
CA SER A 516 -65.72 -23.80 44.90
C SER A 516 -67.17 -24.20 44.59
N PRO A 517 -67.48 -24.82 43.43
CA PRO A 517 -68.81 -25.38 43.17
C PRO A 517 -69.15 -26.50 44.16
N THR A 518 -68.15 -27.20 44.70
CA THR A 518 -68.34 -28.26 45.71
C THR A 518 -68.70 -27.74 47.09
N ALA A 519 -68.73 -26.41 47.31
CA ALA A 519 -69.18 -25.82 48.57
C ALA A 519 -70.70 -25.98 48.77
N VAL A 520 -71.46 -26.19 47.69
CA VAL A 520 -72.88 -26.56 47.77
C VAL A 520 -72.98 -28.08 47.76
N THR A 521 -73.53 -28.66 48.84
CA THR A 521 -73.76 -30.11 48.91
C THR A 521 -74.92 -30.50 48.00
N LEU A 522 -74.64 -31.23 46.92
CA LEU A 522 -75.66 -31.68 45.97
C LEU A 522 -76.26 -33.02 46.40
N GLY A 523 -77.58 -33.10 46.37
CA GLY A 523 -78.34 -34.30 46.72
C GLY A 523 -78.06 -35.42 45.72
N ILE A 524 -77.89 -36.62 46.26
CA ILE A 524 -77.66 -37.83 45.49
C ILE A 524 -78.99 -38.58 45.40
N GLY A 525 -79.27 -39.14 44.23
CA GLY A 525 -80.43 -39.98 44.00
C GLY A 525 -80.40 -41.22 44.89
N ASP A 526 -81.58 -41.70 45.28
CA ASP A 526 -81.69 -42.88 46.15
C ASP A 526 -81.48 -44.22 45.42
N GLY A 527 -81.27 -44.17 44.11
CA GLY A 527 -81.11 -45.36 43.26
C GLY A 527 -82.37 -46.23 43.17
N LEU A 528 -83.52 -45.78 43.67
CA LEU A 528 -84.78 -46.51 43.56
C LEU A 528 -85.40 -46.33 42.16
N THR A 529 -86.46 -47.09 41.88
CA THR A 529 -87.23 -46.93 40.62
C THR A 529 -88.73 -47.06 40.93
N PRO A 530 -89.53 -45.97 40.87
CA PRO A 530 -89.08 -44.59 40.66
C PRO A 530 -88.18 -44.11 41.81
N GLN A 531 -87.21 -43.27 41.48
CA GLN A 531 -86.42 -42.57 42.49
C GLN A 531 -87.34 -41.68 43.32
N ARG A 532 -87.20 -41.66 44.66
CA ARG A 532 -87.84 -40.65 45.51
C ARG A 532 -86.93 -39.43 45.62
N PHE A 533 -85.63 -39.64 45.74
CA PHE A 533 -84.59 -38.61 45.63
C PHE A 533 -83.91 -38.69 44.28
N ILE A 534 -83.77 -37.56 43.60
CA ILE A 534 -83.14 -37.45 42.28
C ILE A 534 -81.76 -36.81 42.42
N ASP A 535 -80.82 -37.27 41.59
CA ASP A 535 -79.50 -36.66 41.47
C ASP A 535 -79.60 -35.17 41.11
N VAL A 536 -78.92 -34.33 41.89
CA VAL A 536 -78.76 -32.91 41.62
C VAL A 536 -77.42 -32.70 40.92
N THR A 537 -77.44 -32.05 39.76
CA THR A 537 -76.23 -31.72 39.01
C THR A 537 -76.02 -30.21 38.93
N TYR A 538 -74.78 -29.79 38.69
CA TYR A 538 -74.46 -28.41 38.36
C TYR A 538 -73.86 -28.32 36.96
N SER A 539 -74.08 -27.20 36.29
CA SER A 539 -73.53 -26.86 34.98
C SER A 539 -73.16 -25.38 34.92
N ASP A 540 -72.57 -24.95 33.81
CA ASP A 540 -72.28 -23.53 33.51
C ASP A 540 -71.49 -22.81 34.62
N PHE A 541 -70.55 -23.48 35.28
CA PHE A 541 -69.65 -22.82 36.23
C PHE A 541 -68.71 -21.85 35.50
N ALA A 542 -68.80 -20.58 35.85
CA ALA A 542 -67.91 -19.53 35.34
C ALA A 542 -67.44 -18.65 36.50
N SER A 543 -66.25 -18.07 36.40
CA SER A 543 -65.73 -17.09 37.37
C SER A 543 -65.20 -15.87 36.64
N THR A 544 -65.62 -14.69 37.07
CA THR A 544 -65.22 -13.40 36.49
C THR A 544 -64.42 -12.60 37.51
N PRO A 545 -63.21 -12.11 37.19
CA PRO A 545 -62.42 -11.29 38.10
C PRO A 545 -63.14 -10.01 38.53
N ILE A 546 -63.02 -9.62 39.80
CA ILE A 546 -63.44 -8.31 40.29
C ILE A 546 -62.26 -7.35 40.14
N THR A 547 -62.35 -6.44 39.18
CA THR A 547 -61.32 -5.44 38.86
C THR A 547 -60.75 -4.77 40.11
N GLY A 548 -59.41 -4.82 40.25
CA GLY A 548 -58.69 -4.19 41.37
C GLY A 548 -58.63 -5.03 42.65
N SER A 549 -59.13 -6.26 42.65
CA SER A 549 -59.06 -7.16 43.81
C SER A 549 -58.52 -8.54 43.44
N LEU A 550 -58.23 -9.35 44.46
CA LEU A 550 -57.94 -10.79 44.32
C LEU A 550 -59.21 -11.64 44.23
N GLU A 551 -60.37 -11.01 44.27
CA GLU A 551 -61.65 -11.67 44.39
C GLU A 551 -62.31 -11.84 43.02
N THR A 552 -63.12 -12.87 42.87
CA THR A 552 -63.91 -13.19 41.68
C THR A 552 -65.40 -13.24 42.01
N THR A 553 -66.23 -13.03 41.01
CA THR A 553 -67.65 -13.38 41.06
C THR A 553 -67.87 -14.65 40.26
N SER A 554 -68.21 -15.75 40.93
CA SER A 554 -68.53 -17.03 40.31
C SER A 554 -70.03 -17.17 40.07
N THR A 555 -70.42 -17.85 38.98
CA THR A 555 -71.80 -18.23 38.67
C THR A 555 -71.88 -19.72 38.37
N MET A 556 -72.99 -20.37 38.68
CA MET A 556 -73.28 -21.75 38.25
C MET A 556 -74.78 -22.00 38.15
N LYS A 557 -75.18 -22.98 37.35
CA LYS A 557 -76.57 -23.47 37.32
C LYS A 557 -76.67 -24.78 38.07
N ILE A 558 -77.75 -24.96 38.83
CA ILE A 558 -78.10 -26.24 39.46
C ILE A 558 -79.39 -26.75 38.85
N THR A 559 -79.39 -28.00 38.41
CA THR A 559 -80.52 -28.63 37.71
C THR A 559 -80.94 -29.93 38.39
N CYS A 560 -82.25 -30.15 38.43
CA CYS A 560 -82.86 -31.42 38.79
C CYS A 560 -83.86 -31.83 37.72
N THR A 561 -83.88 -33.10 37.34
CA THR A 561 -84.79 -33.61 36.29
C THR A 561 -85.38 -34.95 36.72
N ALA A 562 -86.69 -34.98 36.92
CA ALA A 562 -87.43 -36.20 37.23
C ALA A 562 -87.54 -37.14 36.02
N MET A 563 -87.74 -38.43 36.30
CA MET A 563 -88.05 -39.40 35.26
C MET A 563 -89.37 -39.05 34.54
N PRO A 564 -89.57 -39.48 33.28
CA PRO A 564 -90.84 -39.33 32.57
C PRO A 564 -92.05 -39.78 33.40
N GLY A 565 -93.07 -38.92 33.48
CA GLY A 565 -94.30 -39.17 34.25
C GLY A 565 -94.26 -38.72 35.72
N TYR A 566 -93.16 -38.10 36.16
CA TYR A 566 -93.02 -37.52 37.48
C TYR A 566 -92.58 -36.05 37.40
N ASN A 567 -92.90 -35.30 38.45
CA ASN A 567 -92.47 -33.93 38.65
C ASN A 567 -91.35 -33.88 39.68
N VAL A 568 -90.57 -32.80 39.67
CA VAL A 568 -89.48 -32.56 40.62
C VAL A 568 -89.79 -31.39 41.54
N LEU A 569 -89.50 -31.59 42.82
CA LEU A 569 -89.50 -30.55 43.84
C LEU A 569 -88.06 -30.28 44.29
N MET A 570 -87.49 -29.17 43.84
CA MET A 570 -86.18 -28.69 44.33
C MET A 570 -86.30 -28.08 45.72
N GLN A 571 -85.45 -28.51 46.65
CA GLN A 571 -85.38 -28.09 48.05
C GLN A 571 -84.03 -27.43 48.35
N LEU A 572 -84.06 -26.14 48.67
CA LEU A 572 -82.89 -25.34 49.05
C LEU A 572 -82.52 -25.62 50.51
N ASN A 573 -81.23 -25.80 50.79
CA ASN A 573 -80.66 -26.12 52.11
C ASN A 573 -81.26 -27.39 52.75
N SER A 574 -81.60 -28.38 51.91
CA SER A 574 -82.23 -29.64 52.33
C SER A 574 -83.47 -29.46 53.22
N ASN A 575 -84.13 -28.30 53.13
CA ASN A 575 -85.31 -27.98 53.91
C ASN A 575 -86.55 -28.16 53.02
N PRO A 576 -87.50 -29.06 53.38
CA PRO A 576 -88.66 -29.34 52.55
C PRO A 576 -89.62 -28.15 52.39
N ASN A 577 -89.57 -27.17 53.30
CA ASN A 577 -90.39 -25.94 53.25
C ASN A 577 -89.70 -24.80 52.48
N SER A 578 -88.57 -25.08 51.84
CA SER A 578 -87.67 -24.10 51.28
C SER A 578 -87.43 -24.42 49.81
N THR A 579 -88.25 -23.86 48.94
CA THR A 579 -88.22 -24.13 47.49
C THR A 579 -87.84 -22.86 46.74
N PRO A 580 -87.17 -22.97 45.58
CA PRO A 580 -86.93 -21.81 44.71
C PRO A 580 -88.23 -21.33 44.04
N VAL A 581 -88.23 -20.11 43.50
CA VAL A 581 -89.40 -19.50 42.85
C VAL A 581 -89.86 -20.31 41.63
N GLU A 582 -88.92 -21.00 40.98
CA GLU A 582 -89.13 -21.87 39.82
C GLU A 582 -90.05 -23.06 40.14
N ASN A 583 -90.27 -23.41 41.42
CA ASN A 583 -91.26 -24.41 41.83
C ASN A 583 -92.68 -23.81 42.06
N MET A 584 -92.86 -22.48 42.10
CA MET A 584 -94.15 -21.87 42.49
C MET A 584 -95.23 -21.93 41.40
N GLY A 585 -94.85 -22.19 40.14
CA GLY A 585 -95.78 -22.31 39.00
C GLY A 585 -96.41 -23.71 38.83
N GLY A 586 -96.20 -24.61 39.79
CA GLY A 586 -96.45 -26.04 39.66
C GLY A 586 -95.14 -26.82 39.77
N LEU A 587 -95.23 -28.13 39.88
CA LEU A 587 -94.06 -29.00 39.89
C LEU A 587 -93.74 -29.37 38.44
N PRO A 588 -92.64 -28.87 37.83
CA PRO A 588 -92.28 -29.25 36.48
C PRO A 588 -91.52 -30.59 36.49
N GLN A 589 -91.30 -31.18 35.31
CA GLN A 589 -90.42 -32.35 35.18
C GLN A 589 -88.94 -31.99 35.41
N SER A 590 -88.53 -30.73 35.18
CA SER A 590 -87.17 -30.24 35.39
C SER A 590 -87.17 -28.83 35.98
N VAL A 591 -86.30 -28.59 36.96
CA VAL A 591 -86.08 -27.29 37.61
C VAL A 591 -84.61 -26.94 37.47
N THR A 592 -84.31 -25.72 37.02
CA THR A 592 -82.96 -25.17 36.97
C THR A 592 -82.93 -23.80 37.64
N ILE A 593 -81.97 -23.57 38.52
CA ILE A 593 -81.72 -22.28 39.16
C ILE A 593 -80.30 -21.79 38.86
N THR A 594 -80.07 -20.48 38.93
CA THR A 594 -78.72 -19.89 38.84
C THR A 594 -78.26 -19.41 40.20
N LEU A 595 -77.03 -19.77 40.57
CA LEU A 595 -76.37 -19.31 41.78
C LEU A 595 -75.22 -18.36 41.43
N THR A 596 -74.97 -17.39 42.29
CA THR A 596 -73.84 -16.45 42.21
C THR A 596 -73.05 -16.47 43.52
N CYS A 597 -71.74 -16.29 43.47
CA CYS A 597 -70.87 -16.28 44.66
C CYS A 597 -69.79 -15.22 44.49
N ASN A 598 -69.52 -14.44 45.54
CA ASN A 598 -68.38 -13.54 45.59
C ASN A 598 -67.28 -14.24 46.39
N SER A 599 -66.09 -14.41 45.84
CA SER A 599 -65.02 -15.12 46.55
C SER A 599 -64.54 -14.39 47.81
N ALA A 600 -64.90 -13.12 47.99
CA ALA A 600 -64.63 -12.36 49.20
C ALA A 600 -65.35 -12.97 50.42
N ASP A 601 -66.60 -13.42 50.24
CA ASP A 601 -67.42 -14.00 51.30
C ASP A 601 -67.48 -15.54 51.25
N MET A 602 -67.19 -16.15 50.09
CA MET A 602 -67.27 -17.60 49.85
C MET A 602 -68.68 -18.18 50.05
N ILE A 603 -69.73 -17.38 49.79
CA ILE A 603 -71.13 -17.77 49.97
C ILE A 603 -71.83 -17.83 48.61
N TRP A 604 -72.35 -19.00 48.26
CA TRP A 604 -73.25 -19.16 47.11
C TRP A 604 -74.64 -18.63 47.44
N ASN A 605 -75.15 -17.74 46.60
CA ASN A 605 -76.45 -17.11 46.73
C ASN A 605 -77.34 -17.44 45.54
N TYR A 606 -78.56 -17.85 45.85
CA TYR A 606 -79.67 -17.82 44.91
C TYR A 606 -80.35 -16.46 45.04
N VAL A 607 -80.44 -15.71 43.95
CA VAL A 607 -80.99 -14.35 43.96
C VAL A 607 -82.31 -14.32 43.22
N VAL A 608 -83.37 -13.92 43.92
CA VAL A 608 -84.70 -13.69 43.32
C VAL A 608 -85.06 -12.23 43.38
N GLU A 609 -85.71 -11.72 42.35
CA GLU A 609 -86.25 -10.36 42.37
C GLU A 609 -87.65 -10.38 43.01
N PHE A 610 -87.81 -9.65 44.11
CA PHE A 610 -89.10 -9.48 44.77
C PHE A 610 -89.39 -7.99 44.93
N MET A 611 -90.53 -7.53 44.40
CA MET A 611 -90.91 -6.10 44.36
C MET A 611 -89.83 -5.18 43.77
N GLY A 612 -89.09 -5.65 42.76
CA GLY A 612 -88.04 -4.86 42.09
C GLY A 612 -86.70 -4.81 42.82
N ALA A 613 -86.54 -5.55 43.93
CA ALA A 613 -85.28 -5.64 44.67
C ALA A 613 -84.74 -7.08 44.63
N PRO A 614 -83.42 -7.28 44.45
CA PRO A 614 -82.80 -8.60 44.55
C PRO A 614 -82.76 -9.05 46.02
N PHE A 615 -83.29 -10.23 46.29
CA PHE A 615 -83.22 -10.91 47.59
C PHE A 615 -82.27 -12.11 47.48
N PRO A 616 -81.01 -11.98 47.93
CA PRO A 616 -80.07 -13.09 47.96
C PRO A 616 -80.42 -14.06 49.08
N ARG A 617 -80.28 -15.35 48.79
CA ARG A 617 -80.46 -16.42 49.75
C ARG A 617 -79.27 -17.35 49.71
N ALA A 618 -78.56 -17.47 50.83
CA ALA A 618 -77.39 -18.35 50.94
C ALA A 618 -77.80 -19.84 50.77
N ILE A 619 -77.06 -20.54 49.91
CA ILE A 619 -77.24 -21.95 49.56
C ILE A 619 -76.01 -22.73 50.02
N THR A 620 -76.25 -23.76 50.82
CA THR A 620 -75.25 -24.69 51.38
C THR A 620 -75.52 -26.13 50.97
N SER A 621 -76.77 -26.46 50.66
CA SER A 621 -77.14 -27.76 50.09
C SER A 621 -78.34 -27.65 49.16
N MET A 622 -78.49 -28.65 48.29
CA MET A 622 -79.61 -28.81 47.39
C MET A 622 -80.09 -30.25 47.42
N ALA A 623 -81.39 -30.49 47.49
CA ALA A 623 -81.96 -31.82 47.31
C ALA A 623 -83.16 -31.75 46.38
N CYS A 624 -83.43 -32.84 45.65
CA CYS A 624 -84.56 -32.90 44.74
C CYS A 624 -85.39 -34.15 45.02
N VAL A 625 -86.69 -33.95 45.22
CA VAL A 625 -87.66 -35.01 45.50
C VAL A 625 -88.54 -35.20 44.28
N GLN A 626 -88.65 -36.43 43.82
CA GLN A 626 -89.58 -36.80 42.76
C GLN A 626 -90.99 -36.99 43.33
N GLN A 627 -92.01 -36.50 42.63
CA GLN A 627 -93.42 -36.68 42.99
C GLN A 627 -94.19 -37.18 41.77
N SER A 628 -95.16 -38.08 41.97
CA SER A 628 -96.05 -38.50 40.90
C SER A 628 -96.82 -37.29 40.36
N ASN A 629 -96.99 -37.22 39.05
CA ASN A 629 -97.75 -36.15 38.38
C ASN A 629 -99.19 -36.01 38.88
#